data_AF-A0A7S1YRW5-F1
#
_entry.id   AF-A0A7S1YRW5-F1
#
_cell.length_a   1.000
_cell.length_b   1.000
_cell.length_c   1.000
_cell.angle_alpha   90.00
_cell.angle_beta   90.00
_cell.angle_gamma   90.00
#
_symmetry.space_group_name_H-M   'P 1'
#
loop_
_entity.id
_entity.type
_entity.pdbx_description
1 polymer ?
#
loop_
_entity_poly.entity_id
_entity_poly.type
_entity_poly.pdbx_seq_one_letter_code
_entity_poly.pdbx_strand_id
1 'polypeptide(L)'
;TVYGRVSHPERVSEMVLISGYSGAGKSALVKHFRQSLSTDNATFLWGKFEPFQQMEPLSAIIAAFTNFCQEMTAQNKESFRETRAAVQEVVHSSGAFLGNLIPGLRNFMDAPLNEAVMVDGMEAQNRFKFVLRLFVRAMDTAAKPIVLYLDDLQWADPASLELISSLITDKENRSLLFIGSYRENEVNRVHPLNLHFQQIETSGVPITKIGIDSLKRAHVNELISDSLGMSSDVVQPLTDIVYRKTFGNVLFVL
;
A
#
# COMPACT_ATOMS: atom_id res chain seq x y z
N THR A 1 -7.05 13.23 11.55
CA THR A 1 -7.09 11.96 10.79
C THR A 1 -5.74 11.25 10.93
N VAL A 2 -5.64 9.94 10.67
CA VAL A 2 -4.35 9.21 10.72
C VAL A 2 -3.29 9.90 9.85
N TYR A 3 -3.64 10.19 8.59
CA TYR A 3 -2.79 10.96 7.68
C TYR A 3 -2.36 12.33 8.23
N GLY A 4 -3.25 13.04 8.93
CA GLY A 4 -2.96 14.33 9.55
C GLY A 4 -1.87 14.26 10.63
N ARG A 5 -1.71 13.12 11.32
CA ARG A 5 -0.64 12.91 12.31
C ARG A 5 0.68 12.54 11.65
N VAL A 6 0.64 11.69 10.62
CA VAL A 6 1.83 11.33 9.83
C VAL A 6 2.42 12.55 9.12
N SER A 7 1.58 13.48 8.67
CA SER A 7 1.99 14.74 8.02
C SER A 7 2.36 15.87 8.98
N HIS A 8 2.18 15.71 10.30
CA HIS A 8 2.45 16.74 11.32
C HIS A 8 3.96 16.84 11.65
N PRO A 9 4.52 17.99 12.06
CA PRO A 9 5.95 18.15 12.39
C PRO A 9 6.55 17.18 13.43
N GLU A 10 5.76 16.56 14.31
CA GLU A 10 6.24 15.55 15.27
C GLU A 10 6.37 14.12 14.69
N ARG A 11 5.90 13.93 13.44
CA ARG A 11 6.07 12.78 12.52
C ARG A 11 6.34 11.43 13.18
N VAL A 12 5.30 10.60 13.24
CA VAL A 12 5.41 9.19 13.63
C VAL A 12 4.89 8.34 12.48
N SER A 13 5.60 7.26 12.17
CA SER A 13 5.10 6.24 11.24
C SER A 13 3.87 5.55 11.84
N GLU A 14 2.83 5.33 11.03
CA GLU A 14 1.56 4.72 11.47
C GLU A 14 1.12 3.61 10.52
N MET A 15 0.40 2.63 11.06
CA MET A 15 -0.21 1.55 10.32
C MET A 15 -1.73 1.71 10.26
N VAL A 16 -2.31 1.55 9.08
CA VAL A 16 -3.76 1.41 8.89
C VAL A 16 -4.05 0.04 8.27
N LEU A 17 -4.93 -0.71 8.90
CA LEU A 17 -5.35 -2.04 8.46
C LEU A 17 -6.82 -2.01 8.06
N ILE A 18 -7.11 -2.31 6.79
CA ILE A 18 -8.45 -2.31 6.22
C ILE A 18 -8.89 -3.77 6.03
N SER A 19 -9.87 -4.18 6.81
CA SER A 19 -10.41 -5.54 6.82
C SER A 19 -11.81 -5.58 6.21
N GLY A 20 -12.20 -6.72 5.66
CA GLY A 20 -13.55 -6.96 5.14
C GLY A 20 -13.55 -8.06 4.09
N TYR A 21 -14.73 -8.59 3.76
CA TYR A 21 -14.89 -9.67 2.79
C TYR A 21 -14.38 -9.32 1.38
N SER A 22 -14.23 -10.35 0.55
CA SER A 22 -13.98 -10.18 -0.88
C SER A 22 -15.08 -9.30 -1.52
N GLY A 23 -14.69 -8.32 -2.32
CA GLY A 23 -15.64 -7.42 -2.96
C GLY A 23 -16.26 -6.33 -2.06
N ALA A 24 -15.87 -6.22 -0.79
CA ALA A 24 -16.44 -5.23 0.15
C ALA A 24 -16.11 -3.76 -0.17
N GLY A 25 -15.21 -3.47 -1.12
CA GLY A 25 -14.83 -2.10 -1.49
C GLY A 25 -13.56 -1.55 -0.82
N LYS A 26 -12.72 -2.41 -0.22
CA LYS A 26 -11.43 -2.02 0.40
C LYS A 26 -10.53 -1.19 -0.54
N SER A 27 -10.29 -1.70 -1.75
CA SER A 27 -9.46 -1.01 -2.74
C SER A 27 -10.12 0.30 -3.24
N ALA A 28 -11.46 0.36 -3.27
CA ALA A 28 -12.18 1.58 -3.64
C ALA A 28 -12.02 2.69 -2.58
N LEU A 29 -12.06 2.33 -1.29
CA LEU A 29 -11.78 3.26 -0.19
C LEU A 29 -10.38 3.86 -0.31
N VAL A 30 -9.37 3.03 -0.56
CA VAL A 30 -7.98 3.50 -0.70
C VAL A 30 -7.79 4.32 -1.97
N LYS A 31 -8.45 3.95 -3.07
CA LYS A 31 -8.46 4.76 -4.30
C LYS A 31 -9.03 6.15 -4.04
N HIS A 32 -10.13 6.25 -3.32
CA HIS A 32 -10.73 7.54 -2.96
C HIS A 32 -9.80 8.36 -2.05
N PHE A 33 -9.16 7.72 -1.06
CA PHE A 33 -8.14 8.35 -0.24
C PHE A 33 -6.99 8.89 -1.09
N ARG A 34 -6.44 8.10 -2.03
CA ARG A 34 -5.38 8.56 -2.95
C ARG A 34 -5.81 9.76 -3.79
N GLN A 35 -7.05 9.78 -4.28
CA GLN A 35 -7.60 10.92 -5.04
C GLN A 35 -7.75 12.19 -4.19
N SER A 36 -7.97 12.04 -2.88
CA SER A 36 -8.00 13.18 -1.96
C SER A 36 -6.61 13.76 -1.64
N LEU A 37 -5.55 13.01 -1.93
CA LEU A 37 -4.17 13.46 -1.75
C LEU A 37 -3.68 14.19 -3.01
N SER A 38 -3.22 15.42 -2.85
CA SER A 38 -2.42 16.08 -3.89
C SER A 38 -1.04 15.40 -4.01
N THR A 39 -0.49 15.34 -5.22
CA THR A 39 0.89 14.86 -5.46
C THR A 39 1.95 15.70 -4.74
N ASP A 40 1.59 16.90 -4.28
CA ASP A 40 2.50 17.75 -3.50
C ASP A 40 2.43 17.46 -2.00
N ASN A 41 1.43 16.72 -1.54
CA ASN A 41 1.19 16.47 -0.13
C ASN A 41 1.73 15.11 0.34
N ALA A 42 1.85 14.12 -0.54
CA ALA A 42 2.38 12.80 -0.22
C ALA A 42 2.96 12.08 -1.44
N THR A 43 3.93 11.20 -1.17
CA THR A 43 4.41 10.22 -2.14
C THR A 43 3.62 8.92 -1.95
N PHE A 44 2.81 8.53 -2.93
CA PHE A 44 1.96 7.35 -2.84
C PHE A 44 2.54 6.18 -3.63
N LEU A 45 2.81 5.07 -2.96
CA LEU A 45 3.24 3.81 -3.55
C LEU A 45 2.15 2.76 -3.36
N TRP A 46 1.95 1.88 -4.34
CA TRP A 46 0.89 0.88 -4.26
C TRP A 46 1.26 -0.45 -4.93
N GLY A 47 1.03 -1.54 -4.22
CA GLY A 47 1.21 -2.91 -4.70
C GLY A 47 0.06 -3.80 -4.31
N LYS A 48 -0.01 -4.98 -4.91
CA LYS A 48 -1.03 -5.99 -4.63
C LYS A 48 -0.38 -7.36 -4.59
N PHE A 49 -0.67 -8.14 -3.56
CA PHE A 49 -0.28 -9.54 -3.51
C PHE A 49 -1.24 -10.38 -4.35
N GLU A 50 -0.70 -11.29 -5.15
CA GLU A 50 -1.49 -12.22 -5.95
C GLU A 50 -1.40 -13.64 -5.37
N PRO A 51 -2.53 -14.39 -5.28
CA PRO A 51 -2.56 -15.72 -4.66
C PRO A 51 -1.55 -16.72 -5.21
N PHE A 52 -1.20 -16.61 -6.50
CA PHE A 52 -0.32 -17.53 -7.21
C PHE A 52 1.13 -17.05 -7.29
N GLN A 53 1.46 -15.87 -6.74
CA GLN A 53 2.82 -15.29 -6.75
C GLN A 53 3.57 -15.48 -5.43
N GLN A 54 3.09 -16.33 -4.51
CA GLN A 54 3.77 -16.59 -3.23
C GLN A 54 5.19 -17.18 -3.38
N MET A 55 5.51 -17.75 -4.55
CA MET A 55 6.86 -18.24 -4.86
C MET A 55 7.83 -17.15 -5.32
N GLU A 56 7.35 -15.92 -5.55
CA GLU A 56 8.17 -14.76 -5.87
C GLU A 56 8.16 -13.80 -4.68
N PRO A 57 9.19 -13.86 -3.82
CA PRO A 57 9.27 -13.01 -2.63
C PRO A 57 9.21 -11.53 -3.01
N LEU A 58 8.55 -10.74 -2.18
CA LEU A 58 8.57 -9.27 -2.29
C LEU A 58 7.86 -8.72 -3.55
N SER A 59 7.13 -9.56 -4.28
CA SER A 59 6.45 -9.23 -5.54
C SER A 59 5.58 -7.96 -5.46
N ALA A 60 4.69 -7.87 -4.48
CA ALA A 60 3.83 -6.69 -4.31
C ALA A 60 4.63 -5.42 -3.96
N ILE A 61 5.73 -5.57 -3.22
CA ILE A 61 6.60 -4.44 -2.85
C ILE A 61 7.37 -3.98 -4.08
N ILE A 62 7.98 -4.90 -4.84
CA ILE A 62 8.63 -4.61 -6.12
C ILE A 62 7.66 -3.89 -7.06
N ALA A 63 6.42 -4.37 -7.17
CA ALA A 63 5.37 -3.73 -7.96
C ALA A 63 5.08 -2.30 -7.47
N ALA A 64 5.03 -2.07 -6.15
CA ALA A 64 4.80 -0.74 -5.59
C ALA A 64 5.87 0.28 -5.98
N PHE A 65 7.14 -0.11 -5.92
CA PHE A 65 8.23 0.75 -6.35
C PHE A 65 8.32 0.89 -7.88
N THR A 66 7.95 -0.15 -8.61
CA THR A 66 7.86 -0.12 -10.08
C THR A 66 6.82 0.89 -10.54
N ASN A 67 5.61 0.81 -9.98
CA ASN A 67 4.51 1.73 -10.25
C ASN A 67 4.93 3.17 -9.93
N PHE A 68 5.58 3.39 -8.78
CA PHE A 68 6.14 4.69 -8.42
C PHE A 68 7.13 5.22 -9.47
N CYS A 69 8.15 4.42 -9.83
CA CYS A 69 9.17 4.85 -10.80
C CYS A 69 8.54 5.22 -12.15
N GLN A 70 7.58 4.43 -12.63
CA GLN A 70 6.86 4.69 -13.87
C GLN A 70 6.03 5.98 -13.80
N GLU A 71 5.23 6.15 -12.75
CA GLU A 71 4.39 7.34 -12.56
C GLU A 71 5.23 8.62 -12.46
N MET A 72 6.35 8.58 -11.74
CA MET A 72 7.24 9.73 -11.61
C MET A 72 7.96 10.08 -12.92
N THR A 73 8.41 9.06 -13.65
CA THR A 73 9.06 9.25 -14.95
C THR A 73 8.09 9.85 -15.96
N ALA A 74 6.84 9.39 -15.98
CA ALA A 74 5.81 9.90 -16.90
C ALA A 74 5.40 11.35 -16.60
N GLN A 75 5.37 11.73 -15.32
CA GLN A 75 4.95 13.08 -14.93
C GLN A 75 6.03 14.15 -15.20
N ASN A 76 7.31 13.77 -15.29
CA ASN A 76 8.47 14.66 -15.49
C ASN A 76 8.40 15.97 -14.70
N LYS A 77 7.80 15.92 -13.49
CA LYS A 77 7.56 17.10 -12.68
C LYS A 77 8.84 17.50 -11.96
N GLU A 78 9.14 18.79 -12.00
CA GLU A 78 10.21 19.40 -11.20
C GLU A 78 10.06 19.09 -9.70
N SER A 79 8.83 18.85 -9.24
CA SER A 79 8.50 18.49 -7.86
C SER A 79 9.07 17.15 -7.36
N PHE A 80 9.66 16.33 -8.25
CA PHE A 80 10.33 15.08 -7.88
C PHE A 80 11.85 15.10 -8.12
N ARG A 81 12.42 16.23 -8.59
CA ARG A 81 13.89 16.34 -8.75
C ARG A 81 14.62 16.14 -7.44
N GLU A 82 14.13 16.74 -6.36
CA GLU A 82 14.72 16.57 -5.02
C GLU A 82 14.65 15.12 -4.55
N THR A 83 13.49 14.47 -4.69
CA THR A 83 13.34 13.04 -4.37
C THR A 83 14.28 12.17 -5.19
N ARG A 84 14.38 12.44 -6.49
CA ARG A 84 15.27 11.70 -7.40
C ARG A 84 16.73 11.87 -7.00
N ALA A 85 17.18 13.08 -6.71
CA ALA A 85 18.53 13.36 -6.25
C ALA A 85 18.84 12.67 -4.90
N ALA A 86 17.91 12.74 -3.94
CA ALA A 86 18.06 12.08 -2.65
C ALA A 86 18.13 10.55 -2.78
N VAL A 87 17.22 9.97 -3.58
CA VAL A 87 17.25 8.53 -3.88
C VAL A 87 18.57 8.19 -4.57
N GLN A 88 19.01 9.00 -5.54
CA GLN A 88 20.23 8.76 -6.28
C GLN A 88 21.48 8.76 -5.40
N GLU A 89 21.59 9.71 -4.48
CA GLU A 89 22.72 9.78 -3.53
C GLU A 89 22.80 8.52 -2.66
N VAL A 90 21.68 8.12 -2.08
CA VAL A 90 21.63 6.98 -1.14
C VAL A 90 21.78 5.65 -1.88
N VAL A 91 21.26 5.57 -3.09
CA VAL A 91 21.21 4.34 -3.89
C VAL A 91 22.46 4.21 -4.78
N HIS A 92 23.36 5.19 -4.87
CA HIS A 92 24.52 5.13 -5.76
C HIS A 92 25.46 3.92 -5.54
N SER A 93 25.82 3.62 -4.29
CA SER A 93 26.74 2.53 -3.97
C SER A 93 26.09 1.14 -3.94
N SER A 94 24.76 1.07 -3.77
CA SER A 94 24.04 -0.21 -3.53
C SER A 94 22.90 -0.46 -4.52
N GLY A 95 22.62 0.50 -5.39
CA GLY A 95 21.41 0.57 -6.22
C GLY A 95 21.44 -0.18 -7.51
N ALA A 96 22.63 -0.52 -7.99
CA ALA A 96 22.83 -1.44 -9.10
C ALA A 96 21.93 -2.69 -9.00
N PHE A 97 21.84 -3.22 -7.77
CA PHE A 97 21.04 -4.39 -7.45
C PHE A 97 19.53 -4.10 -7.48
N LEU A 98 19.09 -2.94 -6.97
CA LEU A 98 17.69 -2.51 -7.11
C LEU A 98 17.31 -2.25 -8.56
N GLY A 99 18.23 -1.74 -9.39
CA GLY A 99 17.98 -1.49 -10.80
C GLY A 99 17.67 -2.74 -11.62
N ASN A 100 18.04 -3.93 -11.11
CA ASN A 100 17.71 -5.22 -11.71
C ASN A 100 16.38 -5.78 -11.18
N LEU A 101 15.99 -5.42 -9.95
CA LEU A 101 14.80 -5.95 -9.28
C LEU A 101 13.57 -5.05 -9.39
N ILE A 102 13.75 -3.74 -9.54
CA ILE A 102 12.68 -2.75 -9.64
C ILE A 102 12.65 -2.25 -11.09
N PRO A 103 11.78 -2.81 -11.93
CA PRO A 103 11.54 -2.28 -13.27
C PRO A 103 11.28 -0.77 -13.26
N GLY A 104 11.89 -0.06 -14.20
CA GLY A 104 11.74 1.40 -14.32
C GLY A 104 12.65 2.22 -13.40
N LEU A 105 13.32 1.63 -12.40
CA LEU A 105 14.23 2.38 -11.53
C LEU A 105 15.37 3.02 -12.31
N ARG A 106 16.00 2.30 -13.25
CA ARG A 106 17.09 2.86 -14.09
C ARG A 106 16.65 4.10 -14.87
N ASN A 107 15.40 4.14 -15.33
CA ASN A 107 14.85 5.29 -16.07
C ASN A 107 14.43 6.44 -15.14
N PHE A 108 14.14 6.12 -13.88
CA PHE A 108 13.85 7.11 -12.86
C PHE A 108 15.10 7.87 -12.40
N MET A 109 16.30 7.30 -12.53
CA MET A 109 17.55 7.91 -12.07
C MET A 109 18.12 8.89 -13.11
N ASP A 110 18.80 9.95 -12.67
CA ASP A 110 19.47 10.90 -13.59
C ASP A 110 20.86 10.43 -14.02
N ALA A 111 21.50 9.59 -13.21
CA ALA A 111 22.77 8.94 -13.56
C ALA A 111 22.63 7.42 -13.63
N PRO A 112 23.48 6.75 -14.43
CA PRO A 112 23.50 5.29 -14.49
C PRO A 112 23.82 4.71 -13.11
N LEU A 113 23.09 3.67 -12.74
CA LEU A 113 23.45 2.83 -11.60
C LEU A 113 24.73 2.05 -11.95
N ASN A 114 25.61 1.90 -10.97
CA ASN A 114 26.82 1.08 -11.09
C ASN A 114 26.49 -0.37 -11.49
N GLU A 115 27.51 -1.16 -11.86
CA GLU A 115 27.33 -2.59 -12.09
C GLU A 115 26.99 -3.31 -10.78
N ALA A 116 26.04 -4.24 -10.86
CA ALA A 116 25.64 -5.02 -9.70
C ALA A 116 26.67 -6.10 -9.47
N VAL A 117 27.22 -6.16 -8.25
CA VAL A 117 27.90 -7.37 -7.81
C VAL A 117 26.86 -8.47 -7.75
N MET A 118 27.11 -9.57 -8.46
CA MET A 118 26.24 -10.75 -8.42
C MET A 118 26.29 -11.33 -7.01
N VAL A 119 25.15 -11.31 -6.34
CA VAL A 119 24.90 -11.96 -5.06
C VAL A 119 23.68 -12.85 -5.23
N ASP A 120 23.72 -14.04 -4.64
CA ASP A 120 22.66 -15.03 -4.75
C ASP A 120 22.00 -15.33 -3.40
N GLY A 121 20.89 -16.06 -3.46
CA GLY A 121 20.19 -16.59 -2.30
C GLY A 121 19.83 -15.55 -1.24
N MET A 122 20.26 -15.81 0.00
CA MET A 122 19.89 -15.02 1.18
C MET A 122 20.59 -13.67 1.23
N GLU A 123 21.81 -13.55 0.69
CA GLU A 123 22.56 -12.30 0.65
C GLU A 123 21.87 -11.29 -0.29
N ALA A 124 21.38 -11.77 -1.44
CA ALA A 124 20.57 -10.99 -2.36
C ALA A 124 19.30 -10.42 -1.69
N GLN A 125 18.58 -11.24 -0.91
CA GLN A 125 17.39 -10.80 -0.19
C GLN A 125 17.71 -9.76 0.90
N ASN A 126 18.76 -9.98 1.71
CA ASN A 126 19.16 -9.04 2.75
C ASN A 126 19.61 -7.70 2.16
N ARG A 127 20.36 -7.76 1.05
CA ARG A 127 20.75 -6.58 0.29
C ARG A 127 19.52 -5.86 -0.25
N PHE A 128 18.55 -6.56 -0.83
CA PHE A 128 17.30 -5.95 -1.28
C PHE A 128 16.59 -5.19 -0.17
N LYS A 129 16.35 -5.86 0.97
CA LYS A 129 15.68 -5.28 2.14
C LYS A 129 16.42 -4.03 2.61
N PHE A 130 17.75 -4.08 2.68
CA PHE A 130 18.58 -2.94 3.08
C PHE A 130 18.45 -1.75 2.10
N VAL A 131 18.61 -1.98 0.80
CA VAL A 131 18.56 -0.87 -0.17
C VAL A 131 17.13 -0.32 -0.32
N LEU A 132 16.09 -1.13 -0.14
CA LEU A 132 14.72 -0.62 -0.08
C LEU A 132 14.48 0.27 1.14
N ARG A 133 15.01 -0.08 2.32
CA ARG A 133 14.95 0.80 3.50
C ARG A 133 15.62 2.14 3.22
N LEU A 134 16.79 2.10 2.59
CA LEU A 134 17.50 3.29 2.13
C LEU A 134 16.68 4.12 1.14
N PHE A 135 16.01 3.48 0.19
CA PHE A 135 15.11 4.16 -0.75
C PHE A 135 13.98 4.87 -0.01
N VAL A 136 13.29 4.18 0.91
CA VAL A 136 12.21 4.77 1.71
C VAL A 136 12.72 5.95 2.52
N ARG A 137 13.87 5.82 3.19
CA ARG A 137 14.49 6.94 3.95
C ARG A 137 14.82 8.13 3.04
N ALA A 138 15.32 7.89 1.84
CA ALA A 138 15.62 8.94 0.88
C ALA A 138 14.36 9.68 0.38
N MET A 139 13.24 8.98 0.28
CA MET A 139 11.95 9.58 -0.06
C MET A 139 11.28 10.29 1.13
N ASP A 140 11.60 9.89 2.36
CA ASP A 140 11.01 10.40 3.61
C ASP A 140 11.63 11.76 3.99
N THR A 141 11.41 12.72 3.10
CA THR A 141 11.88 14.09 3.28
C THR A 141 10.97 14.86 4.24
N ALA A 142 11.53 15.89 4.87
CA ALA A 142 10.79 16.81 5.75
C ALA A 142 9.59 17.51 5.09
N ALA A 143 9.33 17.33 3.80
CA ALA A 143 8.23 17.97 3.08
C ALA A 143 7.04 17.03 2.77
N LYS A 144 7.29 15.75 2.47
CA LYS A 144 6.26 14.85 1.90
C LYS A 144 6.24 13.48 2.58
N PRO A 145 5.20 13.12 3.36
CA PRO A 145 5.01 11.76 3.87
C PRO A 145 4.96 10.72 2.76
N ILE A 146 5.40 9.51 3.08
CA ILE A 146 5.24 8.34 2.22
C ILE A 146 3.97 7.61 2.63
N VAL A 147 3.12 7.29 1.66
CA VAL A 147 2.01 6.35 1.83
C VAL A 147 2.34 5.10 1.05
N LEU A 148 2.55 3.98 1.73
CA LEU A 148 2.73 2.66 1.11
C LEU A 148 1.45 1.85 1.30
N TYR A 149 0.72 1.62 0.20
CA TYR A 149 -0.44 0.75 0.18
C TYR A 149 -0.09 -0.63 -0.37
N LEU A 150 -0.39 -1.68 0.37
CA LEU A 150 -0.33 -3.06 -0.12
C LEU A 150 -1.69 -3.73 0.04
N ASP A 151 -2.28 -4.09 -1.09
CA ASP A 151 -3.54 -4.82 -1.11
C ASP A 151 -3.31 -6.31 -0.86
N ASP A 152 -4.33 -6.97 -0.35
CA ASP A 152 -4.42 -8.43 -0.36
C ASP A 152 -3.34 -9.11 0.53
N LEU A 153 -3.07 -8.56 1.72
CA LEU A 153 -2.01 -9.02 2.65
C LEU A 153 -2.12 -10.48 3.12
N GLN A 154 -3.28 -11.11 3.02
CA GLN A 154 -3.44 -12.53 3.35
C GLN A 154 -2.63 -13.45 2.43
N TRP A 155 -2.20 -12.97 1.25
CA TRP A 155 -1.28 -13.72 0.37
C TRP A 155 0.17 -13.24 0.46
N ALA A 156 0.50 -12.37 1.42
CA ALA A 156 1.87 -11.89 1.58
C ALA A 156 2.83 -13.03 1.96
N ASP A 157 3.97 -13.08 1.27
CA ASP A 157 5.05 -14.01 1.60
C ASP A 157 5.79 -13.58 2.89
N PRO A 158 6.49 -14.51 3.57
CA PRO A 158 7.20 -14.20 4.82
C PRO A 158 8.25 -13.07 4.68
N ALA A 159 8.98 -13.00 3.56
CA ALA A 159 10.00 -11.97 3.37
C ALA A 159 9.37 -10.59 3.23
N SER A 160 8.19 -10.50 2.59
CA SER A 160 7.39 -9.27 2.54
C SER A 160 6.92 -8.83 3.91
N LEU A 161 6.37 -9.74 4.73
CA LEU A 161 5.90 -9.40 6.07
C LEU A 161 7.03 -8.92 6.99
N GLU A 162 8.20 -9.56 6.91
CA GLU A 162 9.41 -9.10 7.60
C GLU A 162 9.85 -7.71 7.13
N LEU A 163 9.86 -7.46 5.81
CA LEU A 163 10.26 -6.17 5.27
C LEU A 163 9.28 -5.07 5.69
N ILE A 164 7.97 -5.29 5.61
CA ILE A 164 6.93 -4.37 6.07
C ILE A 164 7.15 -4.01 7.54
N SER A 165 7.35 -5.04 8.37
CA SER A 165 7.63 -4.85 9.80
C SER A 165 8.90 -4.02 10.01
N SER A 166 9.98 -4.32 9.28
CA SER A 166 11.23 -3.59 9.40
C SER A 166 11.15 -2.13 8.92
N LEU A 167 10.32 -1.83 7.92
CA LEU A 167 10.12 -0.49 7.38
C LEU A 167 9.32 0.38 8.34
N ILE A 168 8.21 -0.13 8.86
CA ILE A 168 7.30 0.67 9.69
C ILE A 168 7.86 0.90 11.11
N THR A 169 8.71 -0.01 11.59
CA THR A 169 9.36 0.09 12.90
C THR A 169 10.73 0.78 12.84
N ASP A 170 11.18 1.19 11.66
CA ASP A 170 12.44 1.90 11.47
C ASP A 170 12.34 3.31 12.09
N LYS A 171 13.09 3.55 13.16
CA LYS A 171 13.09 4.85 13.85
C LYS A 171 13.70 5.99 13.02
N GLU A 172 14.44 5.65 11.97
CA GLU A 172 14.94 6.65 11.02
C GLU A 172 13.87 7.08 10.01
N ASN A 173 12.79 6.31 9.87
CA ASN A 173 11.61 6.72 9.12
C ASN A 173 10.76 7.63 10.00
N ARG A 174 10.64 8.88 9.57
CA ARG A 174 9.90 9.94 10.24
C ARG A 174 8.43 9.88 9.82
N SER A 175 8.12 9.66 8.54
CA SER A 175 6.79 9.95 7.99
C SER A 175 6.25 8.86 7.04
N LEU A 176 6.23 7.60 7.51
CA LEU A 176 5.65 6.49 6.75
C LEU A 176 4.24 6.13 7.23
N LEU A 177 3.25 6.29 6.35
CA LEU A 177 1.92 5.70 6.51
C LEU A 177 1.84 4.38 5.74
N PHE A 178 1.78 3.27 6.45
CA PHE A 178 1.50 1.98 5.83
C PHE A 178 -0.01 1.72 5.82
N ILE A 179 -0.57 1.36 4.67
CA ILE A 179 -1.95 0.92 4.53
C ILE A 179 -1.95 -0.51 4.01
N GLY A 180 -2.55 -1.42 4.76
CA GLY A 180 -2.70 -2.82 4.38
C GLY A 180 -4.16 -3.21 4.31
N SER A 181 -4.61 -3.82 3.22
CA SER A 181 -5.94 -4.44 3.17
C SER A 181 -5.85 -5.96 3.18
N TYR A 182 -6.82 -6.60 3.84
CA TYR A 182 -6.92 -8.05 3.83
C TYR A 182 -8.35 -8.56 3.96
N ARG A 183 -8.54 -9.83 3.61
CA ARG A 183 -9.80 -10.55 3.83
C ARG A 183 -9.85 -11.10 5.24
N GLU A 184 -10.77 -10.56 6.05
CA GLU A 184 -10.90 -10.96 7.45
C GLU A 184 -11.23 -12.45 7.62
N ASN A 185 -11.96 -13.03 6.67
CA ASN A 185 -12.36 -14.43 6.69
C ASN A 185 -11.23 -15.40 6.26
N GLU A 186 -10.13 -14.90 5.70
CA GLU A 186 -8.96 -15.70 5.29
C GLU A 186 -7.80 -15.58 6.29
N VAL A 187 -7.82 -14.56 7.17
CA VAL A 187 -6.81 -14.34 8.22
C VAL A 187 -7.34 -14.84 9.56
N ASN A 188 -7.17 -16.14 9.81
CA ASN A 188 -7.52 -16.74 11.09
C ASN A 188 -6.52 -16.37 12.20
N ARG A 189 -6.81 -16.76 13.45
CA ARG A 189 -5.97 -16.43 14.62
C ARG A 189 -4.52 -16.92 14.53
N VAL A 190 -4.25 -18.00 13.78
CA VAL A 190 -2.91 -18.58 13.63
C VAL A 190 -2.18 -18.08 12.37
N HIS A 191 -2.81 -17.20 11.59
CA HIS A 191 -2.22 -16.67 10.37
C HIS A 191 -0.96 -15.83 10.67
N PRO A 192 0.17 -16.02 9.95
CA PRO A 192 1.44 -15.30 10.21
C PRO A 192 1.29 -13.78 10.27
N LEU A 193 0.39 -13.21 9.47
CA LEU A 193 0.06 -11.79 9.46
C LEU A 193 -0.27 -11.22 10.85
N ASN A 194 -0.98 -11.98 11.70
CA ASN A 194 -1.34 -11.53 13.05
C ASN A 194 -0.12 -11.42 13.97
N LEU A 195 0.87 -12.31 13.82
CA LEU A 195 2.12 -12.24 14.57
C LEU A 195 2.89 -10.96 14.23
N HIS A 196 2.97 -10.61 12.94
CA HIS A 196 3.61 -9.37 12.50
C HIS A 196 2.87 -8.13 12.99
N PHE A 197 1.54 -8.10 12.96
CA PHE A 197 0.77 -6.98 13.51
C PHE A 197 1.02 -6.80 15.02
N GLN A 198 1.08 -7.90 15.78
CA GLN A 198 1.38 -7.84 17.20
C GLN A 198 2.80 -7.37 17.48
N GLN A 199 3.78 -7.79 16.67
CA GLN A 199 5.17 -7.33 16.77
C GLN A 199 5.27 -5.83 16.50
N ILE A 200 4.61 -5.34 15.46
CA ILE A 200 4.55 -3.91 15.12
C ILE A 200 3.91 -3.11 16.26
N GLU A 201 2.78 -3.58 16.80
CA GLU A 201 2.11 -2.93 17.93
C GLU A 201 3.02 -2.87 19.17
N THR A 202 3.74 -3.96 19.47
CA THR A 202 4.67 -4.04 20.61
C THR A 202 5.87 -3.11 20.46
N SER A 203 6.26 -2.77 19.21
CA SER A 203 7.33 -1.82 18.93
C SER A 203 6.95 -0.35 19.17
N GLY A 204 5.68 -0.09 19.50
CA GLY A 204 5.15 1.26 19.77
C GLY A 204 4.59 1.98 18.54
N VAL A 205 4.51 1.33 17.39
CA VAL A 205 3.88 1.89 16.18
C VAL A 205 2.37 1.88 16.35
N PRO A 206 1.67 3.02 16.20
CA PRO A 206 0.21 3.06 16.25
C PRO A 206 -0.42 2.27 15.11
N ILE A 207 -1.39 1.40 15.42
CA ILE A 207 -2.17 0.64 14.45
C ILE A 207 -3.64 1.05 14.52
N THR A 208 -4.18 1.56 13.43
CA THR A 208 -5.62 1.81 13.27
C THR A 208 -6.25 0.71 12.43
N LYS A 209 -7.30 0.05 12.95
CA LYS A 209 -8.06 -0.99 12.22
C LYS A 209 -9.39 -0.42 11.73
N ILE A 210 -9.70 -0.63 10.46
CA ILE A 210 -10.94 -0.22 9.80
C ILE A 210 -11.60 -1.48 9.24
N GLY A 211 -12.79 -1.81 9.75
CA GLY A 211 -13.63 -2.87 9.19
C GLY A 211 -14.57 -2.29 8.12
N ILE A 212 -14.65 -2.96 6.97
CA ILE A 212 -15.64 -2.66 5.93
C ILE A 212 -16.65 -3.79 5.88
N ASP A 213 -17.82 -3.51 6.43
CA ASP A 213 -18.97 -4.40 6.40
C ASP A 213 -19.67 -4.36 5.04
N SER A 214 -20.47 -5.39 4.76
CA SER A 214 -21.44 -5.36 3.67
C SER A 214 -22.41 -4.18 3.81
N LEU A 215 -22.89 -3.66 2.69
CA LEU A 215 -23.87 -2.59 2.65
C LEU A 215 -25.14 -3.00 3.37
N LYS A 216 -25.69 -2.10 4.19
CA LYS A 216 -27.04 -2.28 4.73
C LYS A 216 -28.07 -2.16 3.61
N ARG A 217 -29.24 -2.79 3.78
CA ARG A 217 -30.36 -2.71 2.82
C ARG A 217 -30.68 -1.27 2.39
N ALA A 218 -30.64 -0.32 3.33
CA ALA A 218 -30.87 1.10 3.04
C ALA A 218 -29.83 1.67 2.05
N HIS A 219 -28.54 1.37 2.23
CA HIS A 219 -27.50 1.83 1.30
C HIS A 219 -27.59 1.14 -0.07
N VAL A 220 -28.02 -0.13 -0.12
CA VAL A 220 -28.32 -0.80 -1.40
C VAL A 220 -29.48 -0.11 -2.12
N ASN A 221 -30.51 0.31 -1.38
CA ASN A 221 -31.63 1.07 -1.93
C ASN A 221 -31.17 2.39 -2.53
N GLU A 222 -30.36 3.16 -1.80
CA GLU A 222 -29.76 4.42 -2.26
C GLU A 222 -28.95 4.21 -3.55
N LEU A 223 -28.06 3.20 -3.59
CA LEU A 223 -27.26 2.91 -4.79
C LEU A 223 -28.13 2.57 -6.01
N ILE A 224 -29.19 1.78 -5.84
CA ILE A 224 -30.11 1.42 -6.93
C ILE A 224 -30.92 2.65 -7.37
N SER A 225 -31.38 3.45 -6.41
CA SER A 225 -32.11 4.70 -6.63
C SER A 225 -31.30 5.65 -7.52
N ASP A 226 -30.04 5.89 -7.13
CA ASP A 226 -29.10 6.77 -7.82
C ASP A 226 -28.75 6.22 -9.21
N SER A 227 -28.49 4.91 -9.32
CA SER A 227 -28.10 4.27 -10.58
C SER A 227 -29.22 4.30 -11.62
N LEU A 228 -30.48 4.19 -11.18
CA LEU A 228 -31.66 4.21 -12.06
C LEU A 228 -32.26 5.61 -12.24
N GLY A 229 -31.81 6.60 -11.46
CA GLY A 229 -32.41 7.95 -11.45
C GLY A 229 -33.87 7.96 -10.99
N MET A 230 -34.24 7.01 -10.12
CA MET A 230 -35.60 6.84 -9.61
C MET A 230 -35.64 7.17 -8.11
N SER A 231 -36.83 7.41 -7.54
CA SER A 231 -36.94 7.63 -6.09
C SER A 231 -36.79 6.34 -5.28
N SER A 232 -36.29 6.48 -4.05
CA SER A 232 -35.97 5.38 -3.12
C SER A 232 -37.17 4.47 -2.84
N ASP A 233 -38.39 5.05 -2.79
CA ASP A 233 -39.63 4.32 -2.59
C ASP A 233 -39.97 3.39 -3.76
N VAL A 234 -39.72 3.83 -4.99
CA VAL A 234 -40.06 3.07 -6.20
C VAL A 234 -39.15 1.86 -6.37
N VAL A 235 -37.89 1.98 -5.95
CA VAL A 235 -36.89 0.91 -6.13
C VAL A 235 -36.84 -0.10 -4.97
N GLN A 236 -37.71 0.02 -3.96
CA GLN A 236 -37.77 -0.92 -2.82
C GLN A 236 -37.94 -2.40 -3.26
N PRO A 237 -38.84 -2.77 -4.20
CA PRO A 237 -39.02 -4.17 -4.57
C PRO A 237 -37.76 -4.77 -5.23
N LEU A 238 -37.06 -3.99 -6.05
CA LEU A 238 -35.80 -4.42 -6.65
C LEU A 238 -34.69 -4.52 -5.59
N THR A 239 -34.65 -3.57 -4.66
CA THR A 239 -33.73 -3.58 -3.52
C THR A 239 -33.85 -4.87 -2.72
N ASP A 240 -35.07 -5.32 -2.43
CA ASP A 240 -35.31 -6.57 -1.69
C ASP A 240 -34.76 -7.79 -2.41
N ILE A 241 -34.95 -7.85 -3.73
CA ILE A 241 -34.45 -8.96 -4.56
C ILE A 241 -32.92 -8.95 -4.59
N VAL A 242 -32.32 -7.78 -4.83
CA VAL A 242 -30.86 -7.61 -4.90
C VAL A 242 -30.25 -7.93 -3.54
N TYR A 243 -30.70 -7.29 -2.47
CA TYR A 243 -30.17 -7.47 -1.13
C TYR A 243 -30.24 -8.93 -0.68
N ARG A 244 -31.35 -9.64 -0.97
CA ARG A 244 -31.48 -11.07 -0.64
C ARG A 244 -30.49 -11.95 -1.39
N LYS A 245 -30.11 -11.59 -2.62
CA LYS A 245 -29.16 -12.35 -3.43
C LYS A 245 -27.70 -12.04 -3.09
N THR A 246 -27.41 -10.79 -2.73
CA THR A 246 -26.04 -10.30 -2.56
C THR A 246 -25.62 -10.16 -1.11
N PHE A 247 -26.57 -10.14 -0.18
CA PHE A 247 -26.39 -9.81 1.23
C PHE A 247 -25.62 -8.49 1.43
N GLY A 248 -25.82 -7.53 0.52
CA GLY A 248 -25.15 -6.23 0.57
C GLY A 248 -23.69 -6.22 0.14
N ASN A 249 -23.17 -7.32 -0.43
CA ASN A 249 -21.82 -7.32 -0.98
C ASN A 249 -21.74 -6.41 -2.21
N VAL A 250 -20.94 -5.35 -2.13
CA VAL A 250 -20.83 -4.28 -3.14
C VAL A 250 -20.53 -4.84 -4.54
N LEU A 251 -19.65 -5.84 -4.65
CA LEU A 251 -19.27 -6.45 -5.92
C LEU A 251 -20.45 -7.09 -6.68
N PHE A 252 -21.46 -7.56 -5.96
CA PHE A 252 -22.63 -8.18 -6.58
C PHE A 252 -23.83 -7.24 -6.67
N VAL A 253 -23.78 -6.08 -6.02
CA VAL A 253 -24.82 -5.04 -6.06
C VAL A 253 -24.67 -4.14 -7.29
N LEU A 254 -23.42 -3.79 -7.64
CA LEU A 254 -23.06 -2.99 -8.82
C LEU A 254 -22.87 -3.87 -10.06
#